data_AF-A0A820NYW0-F1
#
_entry.id   AF-A0A820NYW0-F1
#
_cell.length_a   1.000
_cell.length_b   1.000
_cell.length_c   1.000
_cell.angle_alpha   90.00
_cell.angle_beta   90.00
_cell.angle_gamma   90.00
#
_symmetry.space_group_name_H-M   'P 1'
#
loop_
_entity.id
_entity.type
_entity.pdbx_description
1 polymer ?
#
loop_
_entity_poly.entity_id
_entity_poly.type
_entity_poly.pdbx_seq_one_letter_code
_entity_poly.pdbx_strand_id
1 'polypeptide(L)'
;KTYDIPSSSTVGTPTSFIIDAADSGAGNLEISISRDGKNIPNYVQNEGSARFRVNFVPDKPCIHYVRIKLNGIHIHGSPFACNVFSSDYTFENYEFAPINKRALIVIKPKLNGIIDPNIYVDIVTPSGKKLKSKIEKTSTK
;
A
#
# COMPACT_ATOMS: atom_id res chain seq x y z
N LYS A 1 -16.82 -11.12 -7.20
CA LYS A 1 -15.55 -10.44 -7.55
C LYS A 1 -14.90 -9.91 -6.28
N THR A 2 -13.78 -10.50 -5.88
CA THR A 2 -13.02 -10.04 -4.72
C THR A 2 -11.62 -9.71 -5.21
N TYR A 3 -11.10 -8.56 -4.76
CA TYR A 3 -9.79 -8.08 -5.09
C TYR A 3 -9.04 -7.97 -3.76
N ASP A 4 -8.22 -8.96 -3.45
CA ASP A 4 -7.44 -8.97 -2.20
C ASP A 4 -6.18 -8.13 -2.36
N ILE A 5 -6.37 -6.86 -2.75
CA ILE A 5 -5.29 -5.93 -3.06
C ILE A 5 -4.77 -5.36 -1.73
N PRO A 6 -3.47 -5.50 -1.43
CA PRO A 6 -2.93 -5.04 -0.16
C PRO A 6 -2.99 -3.51 -0.07
N SER A 7 -3.51 -3.00 1.06
CA SER A 7 -3.53 -1.57 1.39
C SER A 7 -2.13 -1.02 1.63
N SER A 8 -1.15 -1.88 1.93
CA SER A 8 0.24 -1.52 2.17
C SER A 8 1.24 -2.60 1.79
N SER A 9 2.49 -2.18 1.56
CA SER A 9 3.64 -3.06 1.40
C SER A 9 4.95 -2.36 1.80
N THR A 10 6.07 -3.05 1.66
CA THR A 10 7.41 -2.54 1.95
C THR A 10 8.27 -2.63 0.69
N VAL A 11 9.14 -1.64 0.49
CA VAL A 11 10.14 -1.67 -0.60
C VAL A 11 10.93 -2.98 -0.58
N GLY A 12 11.11 -3.57 -1.76
CA GLY A 12 11.85 -4.81 -1.96
C GLY A 12 11.12 -6.08 -1.52
N THR A 13 9.95 -5.98 -0.88
CA THR A 13 9.16 -7.15 -0.45
C THR A 13 8.23 -7.59 -1.58
N PRO A 14 8.37 -8.82 -2.11
CA PRO A 14 7.44 -9.34 -3.11
C PRO A 14 6.00 -9.25 -2.61
N THR A 15 5.17 -8.57 -3.39
CA THR A 15 3.78 -8.29 -3.06
C THR A 15 2.90 -8.99 -4.08
N SER A 16 1.90 -9.72 -3.60
CA SER A 16 0.97 -10.44 -4.47
C SER A 16 -0.47 -10.21 -4.06
N PHE A 17 -1.36 -10.28 -5.03
CA PHE A 17 -2.81 -10.23 -4.82
C PHE A 17 -3.53 -11.08 -5.85
N ILE A 18 -4.76 -11.49 -5.50
CA ILE A 18 -5.61 -12.29 -6.36
C ILE A 18 -6.74 -11.43 -6.91
N ILE A 19 -6.98 -11.58 -8.20
CA ILE A 19 -8.16 -11.08 -8.89
C ILE A 19 -9.05 -12.27 -9.21
N ASP A 20 -10.25 -12.30 -8.63
CA ASP A 20 -11.30 -13.25 -9.01
C ASP A 20 -12.28 -12.60 -9.99
N ALA A 21 -12.21 -13.05 -11.25
CA ALA A 21 -13.04 -12.56 -12.34
C ALA A 21 -14.08 -13.58 -12.84
N ALA A 22 -14.35 -14.68 -12.12
CA ALA A 22 -15.27 -15.74 -12.56
C ALA A 22 -16.64 -15.21 -13.03
N ASP A 23 -17.23 -14.27 -12.28
CA ASP A 23 -18.55 -13.68 -12.61
C ASP A 23 -18.46 -12.42 -13.49
N SER A 24 -17.32 -12.16 -14.14
CA SER A 24 -17.10 -10.92 -14.90
C SER A 24 -17.58 -10.97 -16.34
N GLY A 25 -17.95 -12.15 -16.85
CA GLY A 25 -18.13 -12.38 -18.28
C GLY A 25 -16.81 -12.44 -19.03
N ALA A 26 -16.87 -12.77 -20.32
CA ALA A 26 -15.70 -12.79 -21.20
C ALA A 26 -15.23 -11.37 -21.53
N GLY A 27 -13.93 -11.13 -21.52
CA GLY A 27 -13.35 -9.83 -21.86
C GLY A 27 -11.84 -9.76 -21.66
N ASN A 28 -11.26 -8.64 -22.08
CA ASN A 28 -9.84 -8.35 -21.89
C ASN A 28 -9.61 -7.73 -20.52
N LEU A 29 -8.81 -8.40 -19.68
CA LEU A 29 -8.39 -7.91 -18.37
C LEU A 29 -7.02 -7.25 -18.48
N GLU A 30 -6.96 -5.96 -18.17
CA GLU A 30 -5.71 -5.18 -18.17
C GLU A 30 -5.33 -4.81 -16.74
N ILE A 31 -4.07 -5.09 -16.37
CA ILE A 31 -3.54 -4.83 -15.04
C ILE A 31 -2.25 -4.04 -15.19
N SER A 32 -2.17 -2.90 -14.51
CA SER A 32 -0.96 -2.07 -14.46
C SER A 32 -0.73 -1.54 -13.06
N ILE A 33 0.54 -1.45 -12.66
CA ILE A 33 0.94 -0.93 -11.37
C ILE A 33 1.86 0.25 -11.63
N SER A 34 1.59 1.40 -11.02
CA SER A 34 2.40 2.60 -11.24
C SER A 34 2.66 3.36 -9.96
N ARG A 35 3.79 4.05 -9.89
CA ARG A 35 4.11 5.03 -8.85
C ARG A 35 4.78 6.25 -9.46
N ASP A 36 4.44 7.44 -9.00
CA ASP A 36 4.96 8.72 -9.53
C ASP A 36 4.85 8.82 -11.07
N GLY A 37 3.74 8.34 -11.63
CA GLY A 37 3.51 8.33 -13.09
C GLY A 37 4.35 7.31 -13.88
N LYS A 38 5.19 6.49 -13.22
CA LYS A 38 6.00 5.45 -13.87
C LYS A 38 5.41 4.07 -13.64
N ASN A 39 5.40 3.25 -14.69
CA ASN A 39 4.96 1.86 -14.60
C ASN A 39 5.98 1.01 -13.85
N ILE A 40 5.50 0.06 -13.06
CA ILE A 40 6.29 -0.94 -12.33
C ILE A 40 6.07 -2.29 -13.01
N PRO A 41 7.14 -3.06 -13.28
CA PRO A 41 7.01 -4.41 -13.77
C PRO A 41 6.17 -5.28 -12.82
N ASN A 42 5.18 -5.96 -13.38
CA ASN A 42 4.36 -6.93 -12.68
C ASN A 42 4.26 -8.22 -13.50
N TYR A 43 4.09 -9.34 -12.80
CA TYR A 43 3.89 -10.66 -13.40
C TYR A 43 2.49 -11.16 -13.08
N VAL A 44 1.78 -11.67 -14.08
CA VAL A 44 0.42 -12.20 -13.93
C VAL A 44 0.45 -13.70 -14.22
N GLN A 45 -0.01 -14.48 -13.25
CA GLN A 45 -0.17 -15.92 -13.37
C GLN A 45 -1.66 -16.27 -13.41
N ASN A 46 -2.04 -17.10 -14.38
CA ASN A 46 -3.38 -17.69 -14.42
C ASN A 46 -3.45 -18.87 -13.45
N GLU A 47 -4.38 -18.83 -12.49
CA GLU A 47 -4.61 -19.90 -11.50
C GLU A 47 -5.78 -20.82 -11.88
N GLY A 48 -6.38 -20.62 -13.07
CA GLY A 48 -7.58 -21.32 -13.52
C GLY A 48 -8.86 -20.62 -13.05
N SER A 49 -10.01 -21.04 -13.60
CA SER A 49 -11.34 -20.53 -13.22
C SER A 49 -11.47 -19.00 -13.21
N ALA A 50 -10.82 -18.32 -14.17
CA ALA A 50 -10.74 -16.86 -14.26
C ALA A 50 -10.19 -16.16 -12.99
N ARG A 51 -9.31 -16.85 -12.25
CA ARG A 51 -8.52 -16.30 -11.15
C ARG A 51 -7.11 -16.00 -11.61
N PHE A 52 -6.62 -14.82 -11.26
CA PHE A 52 -5.29 -14.35 -11.67
C PHE A 52 -4.52 -13.89 -10.43
N ARG A 53 -3.32 -14.42 -10.26
CA ARG A 53 -2.36 -13.94 -9.26
C ARG A 53 -1.44 -12.90 -9.90
N VAL A 54 -1.43 -11.71 -9.33
CA VAL A 54 -0.53 -10.64 -9.76
C VAL A 54 0.58 -10.53 -8.73
N ASN A 55 1.82 -10.42 -9.20
CA ASN A 55 3.01 -10.25 -8.37
C ASN A 55 3.78 -9.01 -8.83
N PHE A 56 4.28 -8.23 -7.88
CA PHE A 56 5.20 -7.13 -8.16
C PHE A 56 6.14 -6.92 -6.97
N VAL A 57 7.25 -6.24 -7.21
CA VAL A 57 8.18 -5.84 -6.16
C VAL A 57 8.17 -4.31 -6.11
N PRO A 58 7.63 -3.69 -5.05
CA PRO A 58 7.71 -2.26 -4.87
C PRO A 58 9.16 -1.79 -4.76
N ASP A 59 9.49 -0.67 -5.39
CA ASP A 59 10.87 -0.19 -5.50
C ASP A 59 11.09 1.21 -4.88
N LYS A 60 10.04 1.85 -4.38
CA LYS A 60 10.14 3.19 -3.77
C LYS A 60 9.10 3.39 -2.65
N PRO A 61 9.45 4.07 -1.54
CA PRO A 61 8.47 4.37 -0.49
C PRO A 61 7.52 5.49 -0.94
N CYS A 62 6.34 5.12 -1.45
CA CYS A 62 5.29 6.02 -1.93
C CYS A 62 3.99 5.26 -2.20
N ILE A 63 2.92 5.96 -2.57
CA ILE A 63 1.68 5.31 -3.00
C ILE A 63 1.89 4.66 -4.37
N HIS A 64 1.62 3.36 -4.45
CA HIS A 64 1.56 2.58 -5.68
C HIS A 64 0.09 2.42 -6.07
N TYR A 65 -0.24 2.77 -7.31
CA TYR A 65 -1.59 2.65 -7.84
C TYR A 65 -1.73 1.40 -8.68
N VAL A 66 -2.61 0.49 -8.26
CA VAL A 66 -3.01 -0.70 -9.01
C VAL A 66 -4.23 -0.35 -9.85
N ARG A 67 -4.09 -0.36 -11.17
CA ARG A 67 -5.18 -0.16 -12.13
C ARG A 67 -5.60 -1.49 -12.71
N ILE A 68 -6.90 -1.72 -12.68
CA ILE A 68 -7.53 -2.90 -13.25
C ILE A 68 -8.65 -2.41 -14.16
N LYS A 69 -8.59 -2.81 -15.43
CA LYS A 69 -9.62 -2.51 -16.42
C LYS A 69 -10.16 -3.79 -17.04
N LEU A 70 -11.46 -3.80 -17.31
CA LEU A 70 -12.13 -4.83 -18.10
C LEU A 70 -12.65 -4.16 -19.38
N ASN A 71 -12.20 -4.64 -20.54
CA ASN A 71 -12.55 -4.06 -21.84
C ASN A 71 -12.30 -2.53 -21.92
N GLY A 72 -11.14 -2.09 -21.39
CA GLY A 72 -10.75 -0.68 -21.36
C GLY A 72 -11.42 0.19 -20.28
N ILE A 73 -12.41 -0.34 -19.54
CA ILE A 73 -13.15 0.39 -18.49
C ILE A 73 -12.63 0.00 -17.11
N HIS A 74 -12.41 1.00 -16.25
CA HIS A 74 -12.01 0.77 -14.86
C HIS A 74 -13.06 -0.03 -14.10
N ILE A 75 -12.62 -1.06 -13.37
CA ILE A 75 -13.51 -1.74 -12.43
C ILE A 75 -13.82 -0.83 -11.24
N HIS A 76 -14.89 -1.16 -10.51
CA HIS A 76 -15.23 -0.48 -9.27
C HIS A 76 -14.05 -0.50 -8.28
N GLY A 77 -13.71 0.66 -7.74
CA GLY A 77 -12.57 0.85 -6.82
C GLY A 77 -11.22 1.09 -7.50
N SER A 78 -11.09 0.88 -8.81
CA SER A 78 -9.86 1.20 -9.52
C SER A 78 -9.73 2.71 -9.77
N PRO A 79 -8.54 3.32 -9.57
CA PRO A 79 -7.29 2.73 -9.09
C PRO A 79 -7.29 2.44 -7.58
N PHE A 80 -6.72 1.30 -7.20
CA PHE A 80 -6.50 0.93 -5.80
C PHE A 80 -5.15 1.48 -5.32
N ALA A 81 -5.12 2.04 -4.12
CA ALA A 81 -3.90 2.56 -3.51
C ALA A 81 -3.24 1.50 -2.63
N CYS A 82 -1.96 1.24 -2.86
CA CYS A 82 -1.09 0.43 -2.02
C CYS A 82 0.00 1.33 -1.45
N ASN A 83 -0.04 1.58 -0.13
CA ASN A 83 0.95 2.42 0.55
C ASN A 83 2.25 1.65 0.75
N VAL A 84 3.31 2.04 0.04
CA VAL A 84 4.61 1.38 0.16
C VAL A 84 5.50 2.14 1.13
N PHE A 85 5.93 1.47 2.19
CA PHE A 85 6.82 2.00 3.22
C PHE A 85 8.28 1.63 2.96
N SER A 86 9.20 2.38 3.58
CA SER A 86 10.62 2.00 3.57
C SER A 86 10.81 0.63 4.23
N SER A 87 11.78 -0.14 3.75
CA SER A 87 12.26 -1.36 4.39
C SER A 87 12.93 -1.13 5.73
N ASP A 88 13.36 0.09 6.01
CA ASP A 88 14.20 0.42 7.17
C ASP A 88 13.41 0.51 8.47
N TYR A 89 12.09 0.68 8.38
CA TYR A 89 11.21 0.86 9.53
C TYR A 89 10.02 -0.10 9.50
N THR A 90 9.48 -0.42 10.67
CA THR A 90 8.15 -1.00 10.83
C THR A 90 7.21 0.01 11.50
N PHE A 91 5.93 -0.08 11.14
CA PHE A 91 4.88 0.80 11.63
C PHE A 91 3.80 -0.04 12.30
N GLU A 92 3.43 0.32 13.52
CA GLU A 92 2.34 -0.31 14.27
C GLU A 92 1.25 0.73 14.54
N ASN A 93 -0.01 0.30 14.48
CA ASN A 93 -1.21 1.13 14.77
C ASN A 93 -1.36 2.37 13.86
N TYR A 94 -0.90 2.31 12.61
CA TYR A 94 -0.94 3.46 11.69
C TYR A 94 -2.20 3.53 10.83
N GLU A 95 -2.93 2.42 10.67
CA GLU A 95 -4.03 2.31 9.69
C GLU A 95 -5.33 2.97 10.19
N PHE A 96 -5.61 2.85 11.49
CA PHE A 96 -6.82 3.39 12.10
C PHE A 96 -6.50 4.14 13.38
N ALA A 97 -7.13 5.30 13.54
CA ALA A 97 -7.08 6.10 14.76
C ALA A 97 -8.49 6.25 15.35
N PRO A 98 -8.67 6.06 16.67
CA PRO A 98 -9.96 6.28 17.30
C PRO A 98 -10.34 7.76 17.32
N ILE A 99 -11.60 8.06 17.00
CA ILE A 99 -12.14 9.42 17.08
C ILE A 99 -12.18 9.87 18.55
N ASN A 100 -11.76 11.11 18.83
CA ASN A 100 -11.75 11.74 20.16
C ASN A 100 -10.95 11.00 21.24
N LYS A 101 -10.04 10.09 20.84
CA LYS A 101 -9.10 9.41 21.76
C LYS A 101 -7.68 9.60 21.27
N ARG A 102 -6.71 9.40 22.18
CA ARG A 102 -5.28 9.38 21.81
C ARG A 102 -5.02 8.19 20.87
N ALA A 103 -4.43 8.45 19.72
CA ALA A 103 -3.81 7.44 18.86
C ALA A 103 -2.30 7.40 19.12
N LEU A 104 -1.72 6.21 19.18
CA LEU A 104 -0.27 6.00 19.29
C LEU A 104 0.18 5.20 18.07
N ILE A 105 1.05 5.78 17.26
CA ILE A 105 1.73 5.09 16.16
C ILE A 105 3.14 4.79 16.64
N VAL A 106 3.57 3.53 16.51
CA VAL A 106 4.93 3.12 16.89
C VAL A 106 5.73 2.90 15.62
N ILE A 107 6.88 3.56 15.53
CA ILE A 107 7.82 3.44 14.41
C ILE A 107 9.08 2.80 14.97
N LYS A 108 9.45 1.60 14.48
CA LYS A 108 10.65 0.88 14.93
C LYS A 108 11.64 0.76 13.78
N PRO A 109 12.92 1.11 13.96
CA PRO A 109 13.95 0.78 12.97
C PRO A 109 14.13 -0.75 12.91
N LYS A 110 14.33 -1.32 11.72
CA LYS A 110 14.62 -2.75 11.54
C LYS A 110 16.08 -3.11 11.81
N LEU A 111 17.00 -2.18 11.56
CA LEU A 111 18.43 -2.36 11.84
C LEU A 111 18.83 -1.55 13.08
N ASN A 112 19.54 -2.20 14.00
CA ASN A 112 20.21 -1.53 15.12
C ASN A 112 21.25 -0.57 14.56
N GLY A 113 20.96 0.73 14.48
CA GLY A 113 22.00 1.75 14.28
C GLY A 113 21.68 2.90 13.32
N ILE A 114 20.62 2.83 12.51
CA ILE A 114 20.18 3.98 11.70
C ILE A 114 18.77 4.37 12.11
N ILE A 115 18.69 5.14 13.20
CA ILE A 115 17.54 5.96 13.49
C ILE A 115 17.85 7.29 12.83
N ASP A 116 17.12 7.67 11.77
CA ASP A 116 17.17 9.06 11.31
C ASP A 116 16.81 9.94 12.52
N PRO A 117 17.70 10.86 12.96
CA PRO A 117 17.42 11.70 14.11
C PRO A 117 16.17 12.58 13.91
N ASN A 118 15.76 12.80 12.66
CA ASN A 118 14.73 13.74 12.24
C ASN A 118 13.50 13.00 11.67
N ILE A 119 12.69 12.43 12.57
CA ILE A 119 11.37 11.94 12.22
C ILE A 119 10.39 13.12 12.24
N TYR A 120 9.67 13.33 11.14
CA TYR A 120 8.58 14.30 11.05
C TYR A 120 7.25 13.57 10.90
N VAL A 121 6.23 14.03 11.64
CA VAL A 121 4.87 13.47 11.58
C VAL A 121 3.89 14.61 11.30
N ASP A 122 3.39 14.65 10.08
CA ASP A 122 2.28 15.51 9.67
C ASP A 122 0.95 14.77 9.82
N ILE A 123 0.03 15.32 10.62
CA ILE A 123 -1.35 14.82 10.74
C ILE A 123 -2.24 15.82 10.01
N VAL A 124 -2.91 15.40 8.93
CA VAL A 124 -3.80 16.25 8.14
C VAL A 124 -5.24 15.75 8.28
N THR A 125 -6.16 16.63 8.68
CA THR A 125 -7.60 16.29 8.75
C THR A 125 -8.24 16.25 7.36
N PRO A 126 -9.43 15.65 7.19
CA PRO A 126 -10.17 15.73 5.93
C PRO A 126 -10.45 17.17 5.45
N SER A 127 -10.49 18.14 6.37
CA SER A 127 -10.60 19.57 6.04
C SER A 127 -9.28 20.21 5.58
N GLY A 128 -8.19 19.45 5.50
CA GLY A 128 -6.85 19.93 5.13
C GLY A 128 -6.07 20.60 6.27
N LYS A 129 -6.64 20.70 7.49
CA LYS A 129 -5.97 21.32 8.63
C LYS A 129 -4.89 20.39 9.18
N LYS A 130 -3.69 20.93 9.41
CA LYS A 130 -2.62 20.22 10.12
C LYS A 130 -2.88 20.21 11.63
N LEU A 131 -2.75 19.04 12.25
CA LEU A 131 -2.78 18.85 13.70
C LEU A 131 -1.35 18.73 14.24
N LYS A 132 -1.14 19.19 15.48
CA LYS A 132 0.14 19.01 16.17
C LYS A 132 0.31 17.55 16.57
N SER A 133 1.44 16.96 16.21
CA SER A 133 1.89 15.66 16.71
C SER A 133 2.87 15.85 17.87
N LYS A 134 2.98 14.85 18.74
CA LYS A 134 4.04 14.74 19.75
C LYS A 134 4.85 13.50 19.44
N ILE A 135 6.17 13.67 19.26
CA ILE A 135 7.09 12.57 18.99
C ILE A 135 7.90 12.31 20.27
N GLU A 136 7.83 11.09 20.78
CA GLU A 136 8.59 10.64 21.95
C GLU A 136 9.55 9.53 21.49
N LYS A 137 10.85 9.74 21.69
CA LYS A 137 11.86 8.71 21.41
C LYS A 137 11.93 7.75 22.60
N THR A 138 11.53 6.50 22.38
CA THR A 138 11.62 5.46 23.41
C THR A 138 12.79 4.55 23.09
N SER A 139 13.83 4.55 23.92
CA SER A 139 14.88 3.53 23.85
C SER A 139 14.35 2.25 24.47
N THR A 140 14.25 1.17 23.70
CA THR A 140 14.20 -0.17 24.28
C THR A 140 15.56 -0.42 24.93
N LYS A 141 15.56 -0.70 26.24
CA LYS A 141 16.73 -1.22 26.96
C LYS A 141 17.07 -2.62 26.46
#